data_AF-A0A0Q5KPL7-F1
#
_entry.id   AF-A0A0Q5KPL7-F1
#
_cell.length_a   1.000
_cell.length_b   1.000
_cell.length_c   1.000
_cell.angle_alpha   90.00
_cell.angle_beta   90.00
_cell.angle_gamma   90.00
#
_symmetry.space_group_name_H-M   'P 1'
#
loop_
_entity.id
_entity.type
_entity.pdbx_description
1 polymer ?
#
loop_
_entity_poly.entity_id
_entity_poly.type
_entity_poly.pdbx_seq_one_letter_code
_entity_poly.pdbx_strand_id
1 'polypeptide(L)'
;MNVAELRARVEAALTGVQLGEYRFPGGQTAPALYVGDPPKGTTASGLEVLIYPTPKPRIISTFGGGINLKSWQVRIVNHDDGDLDGAMDAMGDAFDNMPTPQLIPEAGDIAEQMLFSIPDDPE
;
A
#
# COMPACT_ATOMS: atom_id res chain seq x y z
N MET A 1 4.79 10.81 10.84
CA MET A 1 4.63 9.39 11.26
C MET A 1 5.90 8.61 10.93
N ASN A 2 6.22 7.50 11.60
CA ASN A 2 7.30 6.59 11.18
C ASN A 2 6.77 5.33 10.46
N VAL A 3 7.65 4.56 9.80
CA VAL A 3 7.21 3.41 8.98
C VAL A 3 6.60 2.27 9.79
N ALA A 4 7.01 2.09 11.05
CA ALA A 4 6.45 1.06 11.92
C ALA A 4 5.03 1.43 12.37
N GLU A 5 4.80 2.71 12.70
CA GLU A 5 3.47 3.27 12.98
C GLU A 5 2.55 3.14 11.76
N LEU A 6 3.05 3.49 10.58
CA LEU A 6 2.30 3.31 9.33
C LEU A 6 1.94 1.85 9.10
N ARG A 7 2.90 0.93 9.23
CA ARG A 7 2.66 -0.51 9.06
C ARG A 7 1.56 -0.99 10.01
N ALA A 8 1.62 -0.62 11.28
CA ALA A 8 0.60 -0.99 12.25
C ALA A 8 -0.78 -0.41 11.90
N ARG A 9 -0.85 0.84 11.40
CA ARG A 9 -2.12 1.44 10.95
C ARG A 9 -2.68 0.77 9.71
N VAL A 10 -1.84 0.42 8.73
CA VAL A 10 -2.26 -0.32 7.53
C VAL A 10 -2.73 -1.72 7.90
N GLU A 11 -2.02 -2.41 8.79
CA GLU A 11 -2.40 -3.72 9.32
C GLU A 11 -3.76 -3.66 10.05
N ALA A 12 -3.98 -2.62 10.86
CA ALA A 12 -5.26 -2.38 11.52
C ALA A 12 -6.39 -2.06 10.53
N ALA A 13 -6.13 -1.21 9.54
CA ALA A 13 -7.10 -0.86 8.49
C ALA A 13 -7.57 -2.11 7.74
N LEU A 14 -6.64 -3.00 7.41
CA LEU A 14 -6.90 -4.19 6.60
C LEU A 14 -7.28 -5.43 7.42
N THR A 15 -7.55 -5.31 8.72
CA THR A 15 -7.89 -6.46 9.57
C THR A 15 -9.15 -7.21 9.11
N GLY A 16 -10.10 -6.52 8.47
CA GLY A 16 -11.31 -7.13 7.89
C GLY A 16 -11.15 -7.62 6.45
N VAL A 17 -10.00 -7.36 5.83
CA VAL A 17 -9.69 -7.70 4.44
C VAL A 17 -8.85 -8.96 4.42
N GLN A 18 -9.21 -9.94 3.59
CA GLN A 18 -8.42 -11.14 3.45
C GLN A 18 -7.13 -10.83 2.68
N LEU A 19 -6.05 -10.58 3.42
CA LEU A 19 -4.72 -10.49 2.83
C LEU A 19 -4.29 -11.82 2.24
N GLY A 20 -3.46 -11.70 1.22
CA GLY A 20 -2.74 -12.80 0.62
C GLY A 20 -1.69 -13.41 1.54
N GLU A 21 -0.91 -14.34 0.98
CA GLU A 21 0.20 -14.99 1.67
C GLU A 21 1.51 -14.79 0.90
N TYR A 22 2.58 -14.52 1.65
CA TYR A 22 3.95 -14.71 1.17
C TYR A 22 4.41 -16.14 1.40
N ARG A 23 5.15 -16.68 0.43
CA ARG A 23 5.99 -17.86 0.59
C ARG A 23 7.44 -17.44 0.42
N PHE A 24 8.20 -17.49 1.51
CA PHE A 24 9.62 -17.13 1.50
C PHE A 24 10.48 -18.27 0.94
N PRO A 25 11.70 -17.99 0.48
CA PRO A 25 12.64 -19.01 -0.04
C PRO A 25 12.96 -20.17 0.92
N GLY A 26 12.70 -20.01 2.23
CA GLY A 26 12.83 -21.05 3.24
C GLY A 26 11.57 -21.89 3.49
N GLY A 27 10.50 -21.69 2.70
CA GLY A 27 9.20 -22.35 2.87
C GLY A 27 8.32 -21.76 3.98
N GLN A 28 8.81 -20.77 4.72
CA GLN A 28 8.00 -20.03 5.69
C GLN A 28 6.89 -19.26 4.96
N THR A 29 5.73 -19.17 5.60
CA THR A 29 4.63 -18.33 5.15
C THR A 29 4.33 -17.21 6.15
N ALA A 30 3.81 -16.10 5.63
CA ALA A 30 3.29 -14.98 6.42
C ALA A 30 2.21 -14.24 5.62
N PRO A 31 1.34 -13.44 6.26
CA PRO A 31 0.45 -12.53 5.54
C PRO A 31 1.24 -11.64 4.59
N ALA A 32 0.66 -11.36 3.41
CA ALA A 32 1.31 -10.58 2.35
C ALA A 32 1.32 -9.07 2.66
N LEU A 33 2.00 -8.67 3.73
CA LEU A 33 2.23 -7.29 4.15
C LEU A 33 3.72 -7.07 4.43
N TYR A 34 4.39 -6.24 3.62
CA TYR A 34 5.82 -5.98 3.75
C TYR A 34 6.18 -4.49 3.70
N VAL A 35 7.31 -4.14 4.31
CA VAL A 35 7.91 -2.81 4.22
C VAL A 35 9.12 -2.88 3.28
N GLY A 36 9.10 -2.11 2.20
CA GLY A 36 10.06 -2.21 1.10
C GLY A 36 9.73 -3.39 0.18
N ASP A 37 10.76 -4.00 -0.37
CA ASP A 37 10.63 -5.15 -1.26
C ASP A 37 10.84 -6.45 -0.48
N PRO A 38 9.97 -7.47 -0.66
CA PRO A 38 10.19 -8.79 -0.08
C PRO A 38 11.52 -9.40 -0.55
N PRO A 39 12.13 -10.32 0.23
CA PRO A 39 13.36 -10.98 -0.15
C PRO A 39 13.25 -11.65 -1.53
N LYS A 40 14.34 -11.63 -2.31
CA LYS A 40 14.37 -12.25 -3.63
C LYS A 40 13.95 -13.73 -3.56
N GLY A 41 13.04 -14.13 -4.45
CA GLY A 41 12.48 -15.48 -4.49
C GLY A 41 11.27 -15.69 -3.58
N THR A 42 10.80 -14.64 -2.90
CA THR A 42 9.48 -14.64 -2.27
C THR A 42 8.40 -14.61 -3.36
N THR A 43 7.38 -15.44 -3.21
CA THR A 43 6.18 -15.38 -4.04
C THR A 43 5.01 -14.89 -3.19
N ALA A 44 4.15 -14.05 -3.77
CA ALA A 44 2.89 -13.62 -3.16
C ALA A 44 1.72 -14.31 -3.88
N SER A 45 0.62 -14.52 -3.16
CA SER A 45 -0.67 -14.96 -3.71
C SER A 45 -1.80 -14.18 -3.06
N GLY A 46 -2.88 -13.88 -3.78
CA GLY A 46 -3.97 -13.01 -3.30
C GLY A 46 -3.57 -11.54 -3.21
N LEU A 47 -4.06 -10.82 -2.18
CA LEU A 47 -3.75 -9.40 -1.98
C LEU A 47 -2.41 -9.19 -1.28
N GLU A 48 -1.47 -8.57 -1.97
CA GLU A 48 -0.18 -8.17 -1.44
C GLU A 48 -0.15 -6.67 -1.10
N VAL A 49 0.37 -6.31 0.06
CA VAL A 49 0.51 -4.93 0.53
C VAL A 49 1.97 -4.58 0.75
N LEU A 50 2.44 -3.55 0.06
CA LEU A 50 3.81 -3.08 0.07
C LEU A 50 3.86 -1.63 0.54
N ILE A 51 4.56 -1.40 1.64
CA ILE A 51 4.73 -0.08 2.24
C ILE A 51 6.12 0.44 1.87
N TYR A 52 6.20 1.59 1.22
CA TYR A 52 7.50 2.19 0.95
C TYR A 52 8.20 2.58 2.26
N PRO A 53 9.52 2.29 2.40
CA PRO A 53 10.22 2.44 3.67
C PRO A 53 10.46 3.89 4.08
N THR A 54 10.32 4.83 3.14
CA THR A 54 10.49 6.26 3.37
C THR A 54 9.39 7.06 2.66
N PRO A 55 8.95 8.19 3.25
CA PRO A 55 7.95 9.03 2.62
C PRO A 55 8.54 9.70 1.37
N LYS A 56 7.72 9.86 0.33
CA LYS A 56 8.06 10.51 -0.92
C LYS A 56 7.58 11.97 -0.91
N PRO A 57 8.31 12.90 -1.55
CA PRO A 57 7.81 14.24 -1.75
C PRO A 57 6.60 14.22 -2.69
N ARG A 58 5.55 14.94 -2.30
CA ARG A 58 4.35 15.20 -3.08
C ARG A 58 4.24 16.70 -3.29
N ILE A 59 4.25 17.13 -4.55
CA ILE A 59 4.15 18.55 -4.91
C ILE A 59 2.69 18.85 -5.26
N ILE A 60 2.07 19.76 -4.52
CA ILE A 60 0.76 20.32 -4.86
C ILE A 60 0.98 21.68 -5.51
N SER A 61 0.61 21.80 -6.78
CA SER A 61 0.67 23.08 -7.50
C SER A 61 -0.49 23.98 -7.08
N THR A 62 -0.19 25.21 -6.68
CA THR A 62 -1.17 26.26 -6.38
C THR A 62 -0.90 27.50 -7.23
N PHE A 63 -1.87 28.43 -7.28
CA PHE A 63 -1.68 29.72 -7.96
C PHE A 63 -0.49 30.54 -7.43
N GLY A 64 -0.07 30.33 -6.18
CA GLY A 64 1.06 31.01 -5.54
C GLY A 64 2.39 30.26 -5.58
N GLY A 65 2.44 29.07 -6.19
CA GLY A 65 3.62 28.19 -6.22
C GLY A 65 3.33 26.75 -5.80
N GLY A 66 4.38 25.93 -5.70
CA GLY A 66 4.28 24.53 -5.28
C GLY A 66 4.41 24.39 -3.76
N ILE A 67 3.49 23.66 -3.14
CA ILE A 67 3.59 23.21 -1.75
C ILE A 67 4.23 21.81 -1.76
N ASN A 68 5.37 21.66 -1.09
CA ASN A 68 6.02 20.35 -0.91
C ASN A 68 5.49 19.70 0.35
N LEU A 69 4.71 18.64 0.18
CA LEU A 69 4.26 17.76 1.26
C LEU A 69 5.06 16.44 1.22
N LYS A 70 5.00 15.68 2.30
CA LYS A 70 5.50 14.31 2.34
C LYS A 70 4.31 13.35 2.40
N SER A 71 4.36 12.29 1.62
CA SER A 71 3.39 11.21 1.70
C SER A 71 4.07 9.85 1.72
N TRP A 72 3.55 8.96 2.53
CA TRP A 72 3.82 7.55 2.48
C TRP A 72 3.14 6.93 1.28
N GLN A 73 3.84 6.02 0.62
CA GLN A 73 3.30 5.26 -0.50
C GLN A 73 2.98 3.85 -0.01
N VAL A 74 1.75 3.41 -0.22
CA VAL A 74 1.31 2.04 0.07
C VAL A 74 0.74 1.49 -1.21
N ARG A 75 1.24 0.35 -1.67
CA ARG A 75 0.80 -0.32 -2.88
C ARG A 75 0.09 -1.61 -2.50
N ILE A 76 -1.11 -1.81 -3.02
CA ILE A 76 -1.85 -3.08 -2.91
C ILE A 76 -1.87 -3.73 -4.28
N VAL A 77 -1.38 -4.96 -4.40
CA VAL A 77 -1.28 -5.72 -5.65
C VAL A 77 -2.17 -6.93 -5.55
N ASN A 78 -2.97 -7.18 -6.58
CA ASN A 78 -3.91 -8.29 -6.65
C ASN A 78 -3.36 -9.41 -7.55
N HIS A 79 -2.80 -10.47 -6.96
CA HIS A 79 -2.19 -11.57 -7.72
C HIS A 79 -3.16 -12.65 -8.18
N ASP A 80 -4.28 -12.87 -7.45
CA ASP A 80 -5.19 -14.01 -7.68
C ASP A 80 -6.66 -13.66 -7.32
N ASP A 81 -7.25 -12.64 -7.95
CA ASP A 81 -8.66 -12.24 -7.75
C ASP A 81 -9.06 -11.91 -6.30
N GLY A 82 -8.15 -11.32 -5.53
CA GLY A 82 -8.41 -10.77 -4.21
C GLY A 82 -9.37 -9.57 -4.22
N ASP A 83 -9.98 -9.28 -3.06
CA ASP A 83 -10.96 -8.20 -2.89
C ASP A 83 -10.32 -6.82 -2.82
N LEU A 84 -9.90 -6.33 -3.99
CA LEU A 84 -9.20 -5.07 -4.13
C LEU A 84 -10.10 -3.87 -3.80
N ASP A 85 -11.41 -3.97 -4.08
CA ASP A 85 -12.42 -2.95 -3.72
C ASP A 85 -12.61 -2.88 -2.20
N GLY A 86 -12.74 -4.02 -1.51
CA GLY A 86 -12.80 -4.07 -0.06
C GLY A 86 -11.54 -3.53 0.61
N ALA A 87 -10.36 -3.75 0.00
CA ALA A 87 -9.11 -3.15 0.45
C ALA A 87 -9.09 -1.62 0.27
N MET A 88 -9.67 -1.11 -0.82
CA MET A 88 -9.80 0.33 -1.06
C MET A 88 -10.71 0.99 -0.04
N ASP A 89 -11.89 0.42 0.21
CA ASP A 89 -12.85 0.95 1.16
C ASP A 89 -12.26 0.96 2.57
N ALA A 90 -11.61 -0.13 2.99
CA ALA A 90 -10.96 -0.24 4.30
C ALA A 90 -9.81 0.78 4.49
N MET A 91 -9.02 1.03 3.45
CA MET A 91 -7.99 2.07 3.46
C MET A 91 -8.62 3.47 3.45
N GLY A 92 -9.73 3.64 2.71
CA GLY A 92 -10.61 4.82 2.68
C GLY A 92 -11.01 5.28 4.07
N ASP A 93 -11.59 4.35 4.81
CA ASP A 93 -12.12 4.60 6.16
C ASP A 93 -11.02 4.85 7.21
N ALA A 94 -9.82 4.31 7.01
CA ALA A 94 -8.73 4.41 7.99
C ALA A 94 -7.80 5.62 7.82
N PHE A 95 -7.79 6.22 6.63
CA PHE A 95 -6.89 7.31 6.28
C PHE A 95 -7.67 8.48 5.68
N ASP A 96 -8.20 9.31 6.58
CA ASP A 96 -8.81 10.59 6.21
C ASP A 96 -7.83 11.47 5.43
N ASN A 97 -8.37 12.29 4.52
CA ASN A 97 -7.62 13.27 3.72
C ASN A 97 -6.55 12.70 2.77
N MET A 98 -6.54 11.39 2.51
CA MET A 98 -5.70 10.88 1.43
C MET A 98 -6.27 11.26 0.05
N PRO A 99 -5.40 11.49 -0.96
CA PRO A 99 -5.83 11.65 -2.34
C PRO A 99 -6.51 10.37 -2.82
N THR A 100 -7.34 10.50 -3.86
CA THR A 100 -7.89 9.34 -4.57
C THR A 100 -6.76 8.37 -4.93
N PRO A 101 -6.88 7.08 -4.55
CA PRO A 101 -5.90 6.06 -4.90
C PRO A 101 -5.73 5.99 -6.42
N GLN A 102 -4.50 5.75 -6.87
CA GLN A 102 -4.24 5.53 -8.29
C GLN A 102 -4.43 4.05 -8.59
N LEU A 103 -5.48 3.70 -9.35
CA LEU A 103 -5.63 2.38 -9.94
C LEU A 103 -4.66 2.24 -11.12
N ILE A 104 -3.89 1.16 -11.09
CA ILE A 104 -3.02 0.73 -12.18
C ILE A 104 -3.61 -0.59 -12.66
N PRO A 105 -4.32 -0.60 -13.80
CA PRO A 105 -5.00 -1.79 -14.28
C PRO A 105 -3.99 -2.86 -14.66
N GLU A 106 -4.46 -4.11 -14.68
CA GLU A 106 -3.69 -5.24 -15.20
C GLU A 106 -3.20 -4.94 -16.63
N ALA A 107 -1.91 -5.20 -16.88
CA ALA A 107 -1.30 -4.94 -18.18
C ALA A 107 -0.17 -5.94 -18.47
N GLY A 108 -0.45 -6.93 -19.33
CA GLY A 108 0.51 -7.98 -19.67
C GLY A 108 0.80 -8.86 -18.46
N ASP A 109 2.06 -8.90 -18.02
CA ASP A 109 2.49 -9.66 -16.83
C ASP A 109 2.36 -8.84 -15.52
N ILE A 110 1.71 -7.68 -15.57
CA ILE A 110 1.52 -6.80 -14.40
C ILE A 110 0.13 -7.03 -13.83
N ALA A 111 0.07 -7.55 -12.62
CA ALA A 111 -1.15 -7.67 -11.82
C ALA A 111 -1.83 -6.30 -11.59
N GLU A 112 -3.15 -6.32 -11.44
CA GLU A 112 -3.90 -5.14 -11.04
C GLU A 112 -3.42 -4.64 -9.68
N GLN A 113 -3.26 -3.33 -9.52
CA GLN A 113 -2.74 -2.76 -8.28
C GLN A 113 -3.29 -1.36 -8.01
N MET A 114 -3.37 -1.00 -6.74
CA MET A 114 -3.70 0.34 -6.28
C MET A 114 -2.55 0.98 -5.52
N LEU A 115 -2.33 2.27 -5.77
CA LEU A 115 -1.33 3.08 -5.07
C LEU A 115 -2.00 4.15 -4.22
N PHE A 116 -1.80 4.05 -2.91
CA PHE A 116 -2.27 4.99 -1.90
C PHE A 116 -1.14 5.95 -1.52
N SER A 117 -1.48 7.25 -1.46
CA SER A 117 -0.56 8.32 -1.05
C SER A 117 -1.00 8.90 0.29
N ILE A 118 -0.61 8.28 1.40
CA ILE A 118 -1.03 8.66 2.74
C ILE A 118 -0.19 9.86 3.22
N PRO A 119 -0.77 11.02 3.54
CA PRO A 119 -0.01 12.16 4.06
C PRO A 119 0.84 11.79 5.28
N ASP A 120 2.07 12.31 5.36
CA ASP A 120 2.93 12.19 6.55
C ASP A 120 2.61 13.23 7.64
N ASP A 121 1.58 14.05 7.41
CA ASP A 121 1.16 15.09 8.35
C ASP A 121 0.49 14.44 9.58
N PRO A 122 0.88 14.84 10.80
CA PRO A 122 0.05 14.64 11.97
C PRO A 122 -1.11 15.63 11.87
N GLU A 123 -2.35 15.15 11.86
CA GLU A 123 -3.45 16.01 12.28
C GLU A 123 -3.24 16.50 13.73
#